data_AF-A0A9D9Q8U3-F1
#
_entry.id   AF-A0A9D9Q8U3-F1
#
_cell.length_a   1.000
_cell.length_b   1.000
_cell.length_c   1.000
_cell.angle_alpha   90.00
_cell.angle_beta   90.00
_cell.angle_gamma   90.00
#
_symmetry.space_group_name_H-M   'P 1'
#
loop_
_entity.id
_entity.type
_entity.pdbx_description
1 polymer ?
#
loop_
_entity_poly.entity_id
_entity_poly.type
_entity_poly.pdbx_seq_one_letter_code
_entity_poly.pdbx_strand_id
1 'polypeptide(L)'
;MTIIYLCIGFLFILVIVYVVITIYRDKAEKESHDWHTEDYHVEEQVIRKMQELACCHTTFYDSTDPVRIEEAYKEAVERGEREGFFPVLLVLVDDIKDIILHQFGVKDGKNGIDMEKVQMHRQELMHSTESGKDWLDVRLRELQKGFKTESPDFYRMDVLGEYTSNGIGQTSFSGIINYQTERTYPLLLAEVPVKQPWQILAWFPNGGGSKRPKAEHLVSVAKYWYEKYGAVPAVICDGILEFAVPQPVSEEDSLPLAEEHYAFCTDIVDENLGTINALADVLRKSTVWLFWTD
;
A
#
# COMPACT_ATOMS: atom_id res chain seq x y z
N MET A 1 -28.15 -16.51 34.59
CA MET A 1 -28.48 -16.36 33.16
C MET A 1 -27.49 -15.48 32.40
N THR A 2 -26.92 -14.42 33.00
CA THR A 2 -26.05 -13.44 32.31
C THR A 2 -24.70 -13.98 31.81
N ILE A 3 -24.10 -14.97 32.50
CA ILE A 3 -22.79 -15.55 32.11
C ILE A 3 -22.89 -16.44 30.86
N ILE A 4 -24.04 -17.11 30.65
CA ILE A 4 -24.26 -18.00 29.50
C ILE A 4 -24.38 -17.17 28.21
N TYR A 5 -25.02 -15.99 28.25
CA TYR A 5 -25.10 -15.09 27.10
C TYR A 5 -23.74 -14.49 26.72
N LEU A 6 -22.86 -14.22 27.68
CA LEU A 6 -21.49 -13.76 27.40
C LEU A 6 -20.66 -14.84 26.69
N CYS A 7 -20.75 -16.10 27.14
CA CYS A 7 -20.04 -17.22 26.51
C CYS A 7 -20.57 -17.55 25.12
N ILE A 8 -21.90 -17.45 24.91
CA ILE A 8 -22.51 -17.66 23.58
C ILE A 8 -22.11 -16.53 22.63
N GLY A 9 -22.11 -15.27 23.09
CA GLY A 9 -21.65 -14.13 22.28
C GLY A 9 -20.17 -14.23 21.87
N PHE A 10 -19.31 -14.70 22.78
CA PHE A 10 -17.89 -14.91 22.49
C PHE A 10 -17.65 -16.08 21.51
N LEU A 11 -18.42 -17.17 21.64
CA LEU A 11 -18.40 -18.26 20.66
C LEU A 11 -18.91 -17.81 19.30
N PHE A 12 -19.95 -16.96 19.25
CA PHE A 12 -20.49 -16.43 18.00
C PHE A 12 -19.48 -15.54 17.28
N ILE A 13 -18.74 -14.70 18.02
CA ILE A 13 -17.65 -13.87 17.48
C ILE A 13 -16.51 -14.76 16.96
N LEU A 14 -16.10 -15.79 17.69
CA LEU A 14 -15.07 -16.73 17.23
C LEU A 14 -15.50 -17.51 15.99
N VAL A 15 -16.77 -17.92 15.91
CA VAL A 15 -17.32 -18.60 14.73
C VAL A 15 -17.39 -17.65 13.53
N ILE A 16 -17.76 -16.39 13.73
CA ILE A 16 -17.76 -15.38 12.65
C ILE A 16 -16.34 -15.07 12.19
N VAL A 17 -15.39 -14.89 13.11
CA VAL A 17 -13.96 -14.69 12.77
C VAL A 17 -13.41 -15.90 12.00
N TYR A 18 -13.72 -17.12 12.45
CA TYR A 18 -13.33 -18.34 11.75
C TYR A 18 -13.97 -18.45 10.36
N VAL A 19 -15.26 -18.11 10.22
CA VAL A 19 -15.97 -18.13 8.94
C VAL A 19 -15.45 -17.04 7.99
N VAL A 20 -15.13 -15.85 8.48
CA VAL A 20 -14.57 -14.75 7.67
C VAL A 20 -13.14 -15.08 7.22
N ILE A 21 -12.28 -15.57 8.12
CA ILE A 21 -10.95 -16.09 7.75
C ILE A 21 -11.08 -17.19 6.71
N THR A 22 -12.04 -18.11 6.88
CA THR A 22 -12.28 -19.19 5.91
C THR A 22 -12.79 -18.65 4.57
N ILE A 23 -13.62 -17.61 4.55
CA ILE A 23 -14.11 -17.00 3.30
C ILE A 23 -13.01 -16.23 2.57
N TYR A 24 -12.18 -15.47 3.30
CA TYR A 24 -11.01 -14.80 2.71
C TYR A 24 -9.96 -15.81 2.23
N ARG A 25 -9.75 -16.90 2.99
CA ARG A 25 -8.87 -18.01 2.60
C ARG A 25 -9.41 -18.76 1.38
N ASP A 26 -10.70 -19.09 1.34
CA ASP A 26 -11.32 -19.77 0.19
C ASP A 26 -11.37 -18.89 -1.06
N LYS A 27 -11.51 -17.57 -0.91
CA LYS A 27 -11.44 -16.62 -2.03
C LYS A 27 -10.01 -16.51 -2.54
N ALA A 28 -9.03 -16.38 -1.65
CA ALA A 28 -7.61 -16.41 -1.99
C ALA A 28 -7.19 -17.75 -2.64
N GLU A 29 -7.66 -18.89 -2.13
CA GLU A 29 -7.38 -20.24 -2.68
C GLU A 29 -8.05 -20.48 -4.04
N LYS A 30 -9.24 -19.91 -4.28
CA LYS A 30 -9.94 -20.05 -5.57
C LYS A 30 -9.41 -19.11 -6.64
N GLU A 31 -8.90 -17.94 -6.26
CA GLU A 31 -8.25 -16.99 -7.15
C GLU A 31 -6.77 -17.33 -7.38
N SER A 32 -6.13 -18.10 -6.48
CA SER A 32 -4.75 -18.60 -6.64
C SER A 32 -4.64 -19.85 -7.53
N HIS A 33 -5.18 -19.81 -8.74
CA HIS A 33 -4.79 -20.81 -9.75
C HIS A 33 -3.30 -20.65 -10.06
N ASP A 34 -2.48 -21.43 -9.35
CA ASP A 34 -1.11 -21.84 -9.67
C ASP A 34 0.05 -20.85 -9.46
N TRP A 35 0.17 -20.22 -8.28
CA TRP A 35 1.41 -19.52 -7.91
C TRP A 35 1.87 -19.79 -6.45
N HIS A 36 2.99 -20.52 -6.36
CA HIS A 36 4.04 -20.49 -5.31
C HIS A 36 3.79 -21.12 -3.92
N THR A 37 3.79 -22.46 -3.86
CA THR A 37 3.68 -23.29 -2.65
C THR A 37 4.99 -23.57 -1.89
N GLU A 38 6.09 -22.85 -2.16
CA GLU A 38 7.40 -23.08 -1.52
C GLU A 38 7.96 -21.79 -0.89
N ASP A 39 8.88 -21.94 0.08
CA ASP A 39 9.59 -20.81 0.69
C ASP A 39 10.17 -19.91 -0.40
N TYR A 40 9.73 -18.65 -0.44
CA TYR A 40 10.13 -17.71 -1.46
C TYR A 40 11.62 -17.40 -1.35
N HIS A 41 12.42 -17.88 -2.30
CA HIS A 41 13.86 -17.65 -2.34
C HIS A 41 14.21 -16.56 -3.35
N VAL A 42 14.84 -15.49 -2.87
CA VAL A 42 15.35 -14.41 -3.74
C VAL A 42 16.84 -14.61 -3.97
N GLU A 43 17.24 -14.61 -5.25
CA GLU A 43 18.64 -14.74 -5.62
C GLU A 43 19.48 -13.56 -5.06
N GLU A 44 20.69 -13.86 -4.60
CA GLU A 44 21.60 -12.83 -4.04
C GLU A 44 21.87 -11.68 -5.02
N GLN A 45 21.86 -11.96 -6.33
CA GLN A 45 22.03 -10.94 -7.36
C GLN A 45 20.86 -9.94 -7.37
N VAL A 46 19.62 -10.39 -7.16
CA VAL A 46 18.44 -9.52 -7.08
C VAL A 46 18.53 -8.61 -5.85
N ILE A 47 18.92 -9.18 -4.70
CA ILE A 47 19.15 -8.42 -3.46
C ILE A 47 20.19 -7.32 -3.72
N ARG A 48 21.37 -7.68 -4.25
CA ARG A 48 22.45 -6.74 -4.54
C ARG A 48 22.03 -5.63 -5.50
N LYS A 49 21.24 -5.97 -6.53
CA LYS A 49 20.71 -5.01 -7.50
C LYS A 49 19.70 -4.04 -6.89
N MET A 50 18.82 -4.53 -6.02
CA MET A 50 17.90 -3.66 -5.29
C MET A 50 18.63 -2.77 -4.29
N GLN A 51 19.72 -3.25 -3.66
CA GLN A 51 20.57 -2.41 -2.80
C GLN A 51 21.33 -1.34 -3.60
N GLU A 52 21.84 -1.68 -4.79
CA GLU A 52 22.44 -0.73 -5.75
C GLU A 52 21.44 0.37 -6.12
N LEU A 53 20.23 -0.03 -6.52
CA LEU A 53 19.14 0.90 -6.87
C LEU A 53 18.71 1.74 -5.68
N ALA A 54 18.59 1.15 -4.48
CA ALA A 54 18.22 1.85 -3.27
C ALA A 54 19.18 2.99 -2.96
N CYS A 55 20.50 2.79 -3.14
CA CYS A 55 21.52 3.83 -2.95
C CYS A 55 21.46 4.48 -1.55
N CYS A 56 21.11 3.69 -0.54
CA CYS A 56 21.05 4.05 0.87
C CYS A 56 21.37 2.83 1.74
N HIS A 57 21.43 3.00 3.06
CA HIS A 57 21.60 1.85 3.95
C HIS A 57 20.37 0.95 3.85
N THR A 58 20.60 -0.36 3.77
CA THR A 58 19.55 -1.36 3.70
C THR A 58 19.90 -2.54 4.59
N THR A 59 18.88 -3.09 5.27
CA THR A 59 18.99 -4.37 5.96
C THR A 59 18.11 -5.38 5.22
N PHE A 60 18.71 -6.50 4.80
CA PHE A 60 17.98 -7.61 4.18
C PHE A 60 17.40 -8.53 5.26
N TYR A 61 16.13 -8.89 5.07
CA TYR A 61 15.46 -9.91 5.83
C TYR A 61 15.01 -11.01 4.86
N ASP A 62 15.49 -12.23 5.12
CA ASP A 62 14.91 -13.43 4.52
C ASP A 62 13.53 -13.72 5.14
N SER A 63 12.81 -14.70 4.60
CA SER A 63 11.49 -15.12 5.10
C SER A 63 11.48 -15.35 6.61
N THR A 64 10.73 -14.52 7.33
CA THR A 64 10.70 -14.50 8.79
C THR A 64 9.32 -14.22 9.34
N ASP A 65 9.21 -14.11 10.67
CA ASP A 65 7.95 -13.76 11.34
C ASP A 65 7.59 -12.30 11.01
N PRO A 66 6.36 -12.01 10.50
CA PRO A 66 5.91 -10.65 10.23
C PRO A 66 6.04 -9.70 11.43
N VAL A 67 5.85 -10.20 12.65
CA VAL A 67 5.98 -9.39 13.88
C VAL A 67 7.40 -8.81 14.00
N ARG A 68 8.42 -9.59 13.65
CA ARG A 68 9.81 -9.15 13.70
C ARG A 68 10.10 -8.02 12.71
N ILE A 69 9.46 -8.04 11.54
CA ILE A 69 9.61 -6.98 10.54
C ILE A 69 8.90 -5.71 11.00
N GLU A 70 7.71 -5.82 11.60
CA GLU A 70 7.03 -4.65 12.16
C GLU A 70 7.80 -4.00 13.30
N GLU A 71 8.40 -4.80 14.19
CA GLU A 71 9.26 -4.31 15.26
C GLU A 71 10.48 -3.59 14.69
N ALA A 72 11.17 -4.21 13.72
CA ALA A 72 12.32 -3.59 13.06
C ALA A 72 11.96 -2.28 12.33
N TYR A 73 10.78 -2.22 11.70
CA TYR A 73 10.27 -1.00 11.07
C TYR A 73 10.03 0.11 12.11
N LYS A 74 9.35 -0.21 13.23
CA LYS A 74 9.09 0.73 14.32
C LYS A 74 10.38 1.26 14.94
N GLU A 75 11.35 0.40 15.21
CA GLU A 75 12.68 0.80 15.68
C GLU A 75 13.40 1.71 14.68
N ALA A 76 13.28 1.43 13.38
CA ALA A 76 13.86 2.27 12.33
C ALA A 76 13.16 3.63 12.22
N VAL A 77 11.85 3.73 12.49
CA VAL A 77 11.14 5.02 12.55
C VAL A 77 11.72 5.88 13.67
N GLU A 78 11.83 5.34 14.90
CA GLU A 78 12.38 6.06 16.07
C GLU A 78 13.86 6.45 15.89
N ARG A 79 14.62 5.64 15.15
CA ARG A 79 16.01 5.95 14.80
C ARG A 79 16.10 6.99 13.70
N GLY A 80 15.24 6.92 12.70
CA GLY A 80 15.19 7.85 11.57
C GLY A 80 15.00 9.31 12.01
N GLU A 81 14.19 9.55 13.04
CA GLU A 81 14.01 10.88 13.64
C GLU A 81 15.33 11.49 14.18
N ARG A 82 16.26 10.65 14.65
CA ARG A 82 17.54 11.06 15.23
C ARG A 82 18.67 11.09 14.20
N GLU A 83 18.63 10.17 13.24
CA GLU A 83 19.72 9.94 12.27
C GLU A 83 19.45 10.58 10.90
N GLY A 84 18.24 11.10 10.66
CA GLY A 84 17.92 11.89 9.46
C GLY A 84 17.54 11.04 8.23
N PHE A 85 16.75 9.98 8.45
CA PHE A 85 16.20 9.15 7.37
C PHE A 85 14.75 8.74 7.67
N PHE A 86 14.06 8.18 6.67
CA PHE A 86 12.76 7.53 6.85
C PHE A 86 12.80 6.09 6.34
N PRO A 87 12.31 5.09 7.11
CA PRO A 87 12.33 3.70 6.69
C PRO A 87 11.22 3.37 5.69
N VAL A 88 11.50 2.45 4.76
CA VAL A 88 10.51 1.81 3.90
C VAL A 88 10.87 0.33 3.70
N LEU A 89 9.86 -0.53 3.65
CA LEU A 89 9.98 -1.96 3.35
C LEU A 89 9.80 -2.18 1.85
N LEU A 90 10.86 -2.62 1.17
CA LEU A 90 10.84 -3.01 -0.24
C LEU A 90 10.72 -4.52 -0.32
N VAL A 91 9.52 -5.02 -0.65
CA VAL A 91 9.27 -6.46 -0.77
C VAL A 91 9.90 -6.96 -2.06
N LEU A 92 10.77 -7.97 -1.97
CA LEU A 92 11.56 -8.48 -3.09
C LEU A 92 10.83 -9.60 -3.83
N VAL A 93 9.55 -9.39 -4.12
CA VAL A 93 8.78 -10.28 -4.98
C VAL A 93 8.65 -9.68 -6.38
N ASP A 94 8.51 -10.58 -7.34
CA ASP A 94 8.30 -10.25 -8.75
C ASP A 94 9.39 -9.30 -9.27
N ASP A 95 9.03 -8.41 -10.21
CA ASP A 95 9.96 -7.52 -10.89
C ASP A 95 9.94 -6.09 -10.32
N ILE A 96 9.80 -5.92 -8.99
CA ILE A 96 9.73 -4.59 -8.34
C ILE A 96 10.88 -3.65 -8.76
N LYS A 97 12.08 -4.20 -8.93
CA LYS A 97 13.25 -3.48 -9.45
C LYS A 97 12.95 -2.85 -10.81
N ASP A 98 12.45 -3.67 -11.75
CA ASP A 98 12.22 -3.25 -13.12
C ASP A 98 11.01 -2.32 -13.22
N ILE A 99 10.02 -2.46 -12.34
CA ILE A 99 8.91 -1.51 -12.19
C ILE A 99 9.44 -0.12 -11.82
N ILE A 100 10.29 -0.05 -10.80
CA ILE A 100 10.90 1.22 -10.35
C ILE A 100 11.77 1.81 -11.47
N LEU A 101 12.62 1.00 -12.11
CA LEU A 101 13.48 1.44 -13.20
C LEU A 101 12.67 1.94 -14.41
N HIS A 102 11.54 1.29 -14.70
CA HIS A 102 10.64 1.69 -15.77
C HIS A 102 10.05 3.08 -15.54
N GLN A 103 9.72 3.45 -14.29
CA GLN A 103 9.26 4.81 -13.97
C GLN A 103 10.32 5.86 -14.27
N PHE A 104 11.60 5.51 -14.16
CA PHE A 104 12.72 6.37 -14.51
C PHE A 104 13.12 6.28 -16.00
N GLY A 105 12.45 5.43 -16.79
CA GLY A 105 12.89 5.12 -18.15
C GLY A 105 14.34 4.61 -18.20
N VAL A 106 14.78 3.92 -17.14
CA VAL A 106 16.11 3.30 -17.00
C VAL A 106 15.93 1.79 -17.21
N LYS A 107 16.98 1.12 -17.69
CA LYS A 107 17.01 -0.35 -17.82
C LYS A 107 18.25 -0.89 -17.11
N ASP A 108 18.13 -2.05 -16.48
CA ASP A 108 19.28 -2.82 -15.99
C ASP A 108 19.94 -3.53 -17.19
N GLY A 109 20.90 -2.84 -17.82
CA GLY A 109 21.56 -3.30 -19.05
C GLY A 109 22.88 -4.01 -18.79
N LYS A 110 23.61 -4.32 -19.87
CA LYS A 110 24.96 -4.92 -19.78
C LYS A 110 25.95 -4.11 -18.94
N ASN A 111 25.76 -2.79 -18.85
CA ASN A 111 26.62 -1.88 -18.10
C ASN A 111 26.09 -1.61 -16.67
N GLY A 112 25.06 -2.34 -16.21
CA GLY A 112 24.38 -2.09 -14.94
C GLY A 112 23.32 -1.00 -15.04
N ILE A 113 22.93 -0.47 -13.88
CA ILE A 113 21.91 0.56 -13.74
C ILE A 113 22.55 1.94 -13.90
N ASP A 114 21.96 2.81 -14.72
CA ASP A 114 22.39 4.20 -14.86
C ASP A 114 21.94 5.02 -13.63
N MET A 115 22.76 4.98 -12.58
CA MET A 115 22.45 5.63 -11.31
C MET A 115 22.45 7.15 -11.38
N GLU A 116 23.15 7.76 -12.34
CA GLU A 116 23.10 9.21 -12.56
C GLU A 116 21.71 9.62 -13.06
N LYS A 117 21.18 8.86 -14.04
CA LYS A 117 19.81 9.08 -14.52
C LYS A 117 18.76 8.80 -13.44
N VAL A 118 18.93 7.75 -12.63
CA VAL A 118 18.06 7.48 -11.47
C VAL A 118 18.06 8.67 -10.51
N GLN A 119 19.23 9.18 -10.13
CA GLN A 119 19.34 10.33 -9.21
C GLN A 119 18.69 11.59 -9.78
N MET A 120 18.87 11.86 -11.08
CA MET A 120 18.23 12.98 -11.76
C MET A 120 16.69 12.89 -11.66
N HIS A 121 16.10 11.74 -11.98
CA HIS A 121 14.64 11.56 -11.90
C HIS A 121 14.11 11.62 -10.47
N ARG A 122 14.84 11.08 -9.48
CA ARG A 122 14.51 11.27 -8.06
C ARG A 122 14.38 12.75 -7.71
N GLN A 123 15.34 13.57 -8.16
CA GLN A 123 15.29 15.02 -7.95
C GLN A 123 14.11 15.66 -8.67
N GLU A 124 13.85 15.31 -9.93
CA GLU A 124 12.70 15.85 -10.69
C GLU A 124 11.38 15.57 -9.96
N LEU A 125 11.14 14.33 -9.54
CA LEU A 125 9.93 13.94 -8.81
C LEU A 125 9.80 14.67 -7.47
N MET A 126 10.89 14.82 -6.70
CA MET A 126 10.88 15.57 -5.44
C MET A 126 10.55 17.05 -5.59
N HIS A 127 10.79 17.64 -6.78
CA HIS A 127 10.50 19.04 -7.09
C HIS A 127 9.21 19.22 -7.91
N SER A 128 8.37 18.17 -8.02
CA SER A 128 7.05 18.30 -8.63
C SER A 128 6.26 19.44 -7.98
N THR A 129 5.63 20.25 -8.82
CA THR A 129 4.75 21.37 -8.41
C THR A 129 3.27 21.04 -8.54
N GLU A 130 2.96 19.80 -8.92
CA GLU A 130 1.57 19.36 -9.05
C GLU A 130 0.87 19.29 -7.69
N SER A 131 -0.44 19.54 -7.72
CA SER A 131 -1.30 19.44 -6.55
C SER A 131 -1.93 18.05 -6.50
N GLY A 132 -1.56 17.25 -5.50
CA GLY A 132 -2.13 15.91 -5.30
C GLY A 132 -3.64 15.96 -5.11
N LYS A 133 -4.14 16.93 -4.33
CA LYS A 133 -5.59 17.09 -4.10
C LYS A 133 -6.35 17.46 -5.36
N ASP A 134 -5.83 18.41 -6.15
CA ASP A 134 -6.49 18.80 -7.40
C ASP A 134 -6.53 17.64 -8.39
N TRP A 135 -5.45 16.84 -8.45
CA TRP A 135 -5.41 15.64 -9.27
C TRP A 135 -6.47 14.62 -8.84
N LEU A 136 -6.58 14.32 -7.54
CA LEU A 136 -7.60 13.43 -6.98
C LEU A 136 -9.02 13.92 -7.31
N ASP A 137 -9.28 15.22 -7.17
CA ASP A 137 -10.59 15.82 -7.45
C ASP A 137 -10.95 15.81 -8.94
N VAL A 138 -9.98 16.00 -9.82
CA VAL A 138 -10.18 15.84 -11.26
C VAL A 138 -10.49 14.38 -11.56
N ARG A 139 -9.67 13.45 -11.06
CA ARG A 139 -9.80 12.02 -11.31
C ARG A 139 -11.13 11.46 -10.82
N LEU A 140 -11.56 11.81 -9.61
CA LEU A 140 -12.86 11.40 -9.06
C LEU A 140 -14.01 11.91 -9.93
N ARG A 141 -13.97 13.17 -10.37
CA ARG A 141 -15.00 13.74 -11.26
C ARG A 141 -15.05 13.04 -12.61
N GLU A 142 -13.91 12.61 -13.15
CA GLU A 142 -13.85 11.83 -14.40
C GLU A 142 -14.50 10.46 -14.23
N LEU A 143 -14.17 9.73 -13.15
CA LEU A 143 -14.80 8.45 -12.82
C LEU A 143 -16.32 8.60 -12.67
N GLN A 144 -16.78 9.57 -11.88
CA GLN A 144 -18.20 9.86 -11.68
C GLN A 144 -18.94 10.20 -12.99
N LYS A 145 -18.29 10.93 -13.91
CA LYS A 145 -18.87 11.23 -15.23
C LYS A 145 -19.02 9.98 -16.09
N GLY A 146 -18.04 9.07 -16.06
CA GLY A 146 -18.11 7.78 -16.76
C GLY A 146 -19.37 7.00 -16.36
N PHE A 147 -19.57 6.80 -15.05
CA PHE A 147 -20.74 6.07 -14.55
C PHE A 147 -22.07 6.74 -14.92
N LYS A 148 -22.16 8.08 -14.85
CA LYS A 148 -23.39 8.81 -15.22
C LYS A 148 -23.80 8.59 -16.67
N THR A 149 -22.86 8.36 -17.58
CA THR A 149 -23.16 8.07 -18.98
C THR A 149 -23.72 6.67 -19.20
N GLU A 150 -23.37 5.72 -18.32
CA GLU A 150 -23.83 4.33 -18.38
C GLU A 150 -25.16 4.14 -17.64
N SER A 151 -25.26 4.66 -16.41
CA SER A 151 -26.46 4.63 -15.57
C SER A 151 -26.39 5.72 -14.49
N PRO A 152 -27.31 6.71 -14.48
CA PRO A 152 -27.26 7.85 -13.56
C PRO A 152 -27.20 7.48 -12.07
N ASP A 153 -27.76 6.33 -11.68
CA ASP A 153 -27.83 5.87 -10.29
C ASP A 153 -26.69 4.91 -9.91
N PHE A 154 -25.95 4.35 -10.87
CA PHE A 154 -24.94 3.30 -10.62
C PHE A 154 -23.85 3.77 -9.65
N TYR A 155 -23.30 4.99 -9.86
CA TYR A 155 -22.30 5.52 -8.93
C TYR A 155 -22.83 5.63 -7.50
N ARG A 156 -24.09 6.03 -7.32
CA ARG A 156 -24.68 6.20 -5.99
C ARG A 156 -24.97 4.86 -5.32
N MET A 157 -25.45 3.88 -6.09
CA MET A 157 -25.92 2.60 -5.56
C MET A 157 -24.78 1.59 -5.40
N ASP A 158 -23.95 1.44 -6.43
CA ASP A 158 -23.00 0.35 -6.54
C ASP A 158 -21.58 0.78 -6.13
N VAL A 159 -21.17 2.02 -6.43
CA VAL A 159 -19.82 2.51 -6.12
C VAL A 159 -19.76 3.18 -4.75
N LEU A 160 -20.65 4.16 -4.49
CA LEU A 160 -20.72 4.86 -3.21
C LEU A 160 -21.25 3.93 -2.10
N GLY A 161 -22.31 3.17 -2.40
CA GLY A 161 -22.95 2.26 -1.47
C GLY A 161 -23.67 2.94 -0.30
N GLU A 162 -24.22 2.13 0.60
CA GLU A 162 -24.83 2.58 1.85
C GLU A 162 -23.79 2.65 2.98
N TYR A 163 -24.06 3.46 4.00
CA TYR A 163 -23.23 3.53 5.20
C TYR A 163 -23.08 2.14 5.86
N THR A 164 -21.86 1.83 6.31
CA THR A 164 -21.56 0.57 7.01
C THR A 164 -20.78 0.82 8.30
N SER A 165 -20.81 -0.14 9.23
CA SER A 165 -20.09 -0.05 10.51
C SER A 165 -19.41 -1.37 10.94
N ASN A 166 -19.40 -2.38 10.08
CA ASN A 166 -18.92 -3.74 10.34
C ASN A 166 -17.52 -4.04 9.77
N GLY A 167 -16.88 -3.07 9.11
CA GLY A 167 -15.52 -3.18 8.60
C GLY A 167 -14.49 -3.36 9.71
N ILE A 168 -13.41 -4.05 9.38
CA ILE A 168 -12.26 -4.29 10.27
C ILE A 168 -11.12 -3.39 9.80
N GLY A 169 -10.55 -2.62 10.72
CA GLY A 169 -9.43 -1.73 10.43
C GLY A 169 -8.13 -2.51 10.21
N GLN A 170 -7.31 -2.04 9.28
CA GLN A 170 -5.96 -2.55 9.03
C GLN A 170 -4.96 -1.85 9.95
N THR A 171 -4.26 -2.63 10.76
CA THR A 171 -3.30 -2.12 11.76
C THR A 171 -1.91 -2.70 11.63
N SER A 172 -1.73 -3.65 10.70
CA SER A 172 -0.48 -4.35 10.39
C SER A 172 -0.18 -4.27 8.90
N PHE A 173 1.06 -4.48 8.51
CA PHE A 173 1.44 -4.49 7.09
C PHE A 173 1.05 -5.82 6.45
N SER A 174 0.09 -5.80 5.54
CA SER A 174 -0.37 -7.01 4.84
C SER A 174 0.50 -7.35 3.64
N GLY A 175 1.07 -6.33 2.98
CA GLY A 175 1.87 -6.48 1.76
C GLY A 175 3.18 -7.25 1.97
N ILE A 176 3.62 -7.44 3.22
CA ILE A 176 4.83 -8.21 3.52
C ILE A 176 4.55 -9.71 3.72
N ILE A 177 3.28 -10.12 3.90
CA ILE A 177 2.92 -11.47 4.35
C ILE A 177 2.64 -12.37 3.16
N ASN A 178 3.31 -13.52 3.12
CA ASN A 178 2.90 -14.65 2.30
C ASN A 178 1.83 -15.45 3.06
N TYR A 179 0.57 -15.34 2.66
CA TYR A 179 -0.55 -15.97 3.34
C TYR A 179 -0.55 -17.51 3.26
N GLN A 180 0.21 -18.12 2.35
CA GLN A 180 0.32 -19.58 2.29
C GLN A 180 1.26 -20.12 3.36
N THR A 181 2.33 -19.39 3.66
CA THR A 181 3.34 -19.81 4.66
C THR A 181 3.17 -19.14 6.02
N GLU A 182 2.34 -18.09 6.10
CA GLU A 182 2.18 -17.19 7.26
C GLU A 182 3.50 -16.48 7.66
N ARG A 183 4.50 -16.48 6.78
CA ARG A 183 5.79 -15.79 6.94
C ARG A 183 5.86 -14.59 6.00
N THR A 184 6.87 -13.75 6.19
CA THR A 184 7.12 -12.66 5.26
C THR A 184 7.71 -13.15 3.95
N TYR A 185 7.43 -12.43 2.87
CA TYR A 185 8.33 -12.44 1.71
C TYR A 185 9.71 -11.87 2.10
N PRO A 186 10.79 -12.26 1.41
CA PRO A 186 12.08 -11.60 1.56
C PRO A 186 11.98 -10.12 1.20
N LEU A 187 12.63 -9.25 1.96
CA LEU A 187 12.49 -7.81 1.82
C LEU A 187 13.74 -7.04 2.24
N LEU A 188 13.84 -5.79 1.80
CA LEU A 188 14.80 -4.81 2.29
C LEU A 188 14.10 -3.79 3.17
N LEU A 189 14.62 -3.55 4.36
CA LEU A 189 14.35 -2.33 5.11
C LEU A 189 15.35 -1.26 4.66
N ALA A 190 14.88 -0.27 3.91
CA ALA A 190 15.70 0.80 3.36
C ALA A 190 15.58 2.08 4.20
N GLU A 191 16.72 2.69 4.55
CA GLU A 191 16.83 3.91 5.34
C GLU A 191 17.02 5.11 4.42
N VAL A 192 15.91 5.67 3.93
CA VAL A 192 15.93 6.65 2.85
C VAL A 192 16.32 8.04 3.38
N PRO A 193 17.42 8.64 2.93
CA PRO A 193 17.94 9.89 3.45
C PRO A 193 17.22 11.11 2.84
N VAL A 194 15.91 11.21 3.06
CA VAL A 194 15.05 12.29 2.58
C VAL A 194 14.65 13.24 3.70
N LYS A 195 14.28 14.48 3.34
CA LYS A 195 13.88 15.50 4.32
C LYS A 195 12.46 15.32 4.82
N GLN A 196 11.60 14.73 4.01
CA GLN A 196 10.19 14.48 4.31
C GLN A 196 9.81 13.07 3.84
N PRO A 197 8.98 12.34 4.60
CA PRO A 197 8.71 10.92 4.33
C PRO A 197 7.99 10.67 3.00
N TRP A 198 7.13 11.59 2.54
CA TRP A 198 6.47 11.45 1.23
C TRP A 198 7.45 11.37 0.05
N GLN A 199 8.69 11.85 0.23
CA GLN A 199 9.75 11.78 -0.78
C GLN A 199 10.25 10.34 -1.02
N ILE A 200 9.88 9.37 -0.18
CA ILE A 200 10.16 7.95 -0.39
C ILE A 200 9.63 7.49 -1.77
N LEU A 201 8.44 7.96 -2.18
CA LEU A 201 7.88 7.61 -3.49
C LEU A 201 8.60 8.26 -4.68
N ALA A 202 9.43 9.28 -4.44
CA ALA A 202 10.36 9.75 -5.47
C ALA A 202 11.55 8.80 -5.63
N TRP A 203 11.96 8.10 -4.56
CA TRP A 203 13.05 7.13 -4.58
C TRP A 203 12.65 5.79 -5.18
N PHE A 204 11.43 5.36 -4.89
CA PHE A 204 10.86 4.07 -5.28
C PHE A 204 9.43 4.23 -5.83
N PRO A 205 9.25 4.98 -6.93
CA PRO A 205 7.93 5.06 -7.55
C PRO A 205 7.53 3.68 -8.08
N ASN A 206 6.42 3.15 -7.58
CA ASN A 206 5.78 1.93 -8.11
C ASN A 206 4.45 2.26 -8.84
N GLY A 207 4.34 3.49 -9.33
CA GLY A 207 3.20 3.93 -10.14
C GLY A 207 3.24 3.39 -11.58
N GLY A 208 2.30 3.85 -12.40
CA GLY A 208 2.26 3.52 -13.83
C GLY A 208 1.54 2.21 -14.16
N GLY A 209 0.90 2.18 -15.33
CA GLY A 209 -0.14 1.22 -15.72
C GLY A 209 -1.45 1.96 -16.04
N SER A 210 -2.48 1.26 -16.53
CA SER A 210 -3.80 1.89 -16.81
C SER A 210 -4.57 2.27 -15.54
N LYS A 211 -4.28 1.59 -14.42
CA LYS A 211 -5.01 1.72 -13.15
C LYS A 211 -4.25 2.45 -12.03
N ARG A 212 -2.94 2.69 -12.18
CA ARG A 212 -2.11 3.41 -11.19
C ARG A 212 -1.79 4.85 -11.62
N PRO A 213 -1.68 5.80 -10.69
CA PRO A 213 -1.19 7.14 -10.99
C PRO A 213 0.23 7.07 -11.57
N LYS A 214 0.58 8.04 -12.42
CA LYS A 214 1.98 8.26 -12.83
C LYS A 214 2.81 8.69 -11.62
N ALA A 215 4.13 8.55 -11.73
CA ALA A 215 5.06 8.84 -10.63
C ALA A 215 4.92 10.27 -10.07
N GLU A 216 4.68 11.28 -10.91
CA GLU A 216 4.50 12.68 -10.49
C GLU A 216 3.25 12.84 -9.62
N HIS A 217 2.13 12.24 -10.03
CA HIS A 217 0.88 12.25 -9.29
C HIS A 217 0.99 11.44 -8.00
N LEU A 218 1.66 10.28 -8.05
CA LEU A 218 1.93 9.44 -6.89
C LEU A 218 2.64 10.22 -5.78
N VAL A 219 3.73 10.92 -6.13
CA VAL A 219 4.50 11.73 -5.19
C VAL A 219 3.69 12.93 -4.68
N SER A 220 2.93 13.58 -5.55
CA SER A 220 2.13 14.77 -5.19
C SER A 220 0.96 14.42 -4.27
N VAL A 221 0.31 13.26 -4.48
CA VAL A 221 -0.74 12.74 -3.60
C VAL A 221 -0.15 12.32 -2.25
N ALA A 222 0.97 11.60 -2.24
CA ALA A 222 1.65 11.24 -0.99
C ALA A 222 2.05 12.47 -0.17
N LYS A 223 2.51 13.54 -0.82
CA LYS A 223 2.78 14.82 -0.16
C LYS A 223 1.53 15.42 0.48
N TYR A 224 0.42 15.49 -0.26
CA TYR A 224 -0.85 15.99 0.26
C TYR A 224 -1.35 15.16 1.47
N TRP A 225 -1.32 13.83 1.36
CA TRP A 225 -1.76 12.95 2.46
C TRP A 225 -0.83 13.01 3.67
N TYR A 226 0.47 13.17 3.46
CA TYR A 226 1.38 13.43 4.56
C TYR A 226 1.05 14.77 5.27
N GLU A 227 0.87 15.84 4.51
CA GLU A 227 0.57 17.17 5.08
C GLU A 227 -0.79 17.21 5.80
N LYS A 228 -1.80 16.48 5.31
CA LYS A 228 -3.15 16.47 5.89
C LYS A 228 -3.35 15.43 7.00
N TYR A 229 -2.80 14.24 6.83
CA TYR A 229 -3.10 13.08 7.68
C TYR A 229 -1.86 12.46 8.34
N GLY A 230 -0.65 12.91 8.00
CA GLY A 230 0.59 12.31 8.49
C GLY A 230 0.93 10.96 7.84
N ALA A 231 0.33 10.66 6.67
CA ALA A 231 0.57 9.39 5.99
C ALA A 231 1.99 9.26 5.43
N VAL A 232 2.65 8.15 5.74
CA VAL A 232 4.03 7.85 5.34
C VAL A 232 4.07 6.56 4.54
N PRO A 233 4.64 6.55 3.32
CA PRO A 233 4.88 5.31 2.58
C PRO A 233 5.71 4.32 3.41
N ALA A 234 5.22 3.11 3.61
CA ALA A 234 5.79 2.13 4.53
C ALA A 234 6.15 0.80 3.85
N VAL A 235 5.32 0.33 2.92
CA VAL A 235 5.57 -0.91 2.16
C VAL A 235 5.40 -0.64 0.68
N ILE A 236 6.37 -1.10 -0.11
CA ILE A 236 6.37 -1.01 -1.57
C ILE A 236 6.68 -2.40 -2.13
N CYS A 237 5.80 -2.87 -3.00
CA CYS A 237 5.86 -4.16 -3.66
C CYS A 237 5.29 -3.98 -5.08
N ASP A 238 5.40 -5.01 -5.93
CA ASP A 238 4.58 -5.05 -7.13
C ASP A 238 3.10 -5.13 -6.74
N GLY A 239 2.25 -4.39 -7.44
CA GLY A 239 0.81 -4.26 -7.17
C GLY A 239 0.43 -3.60 -5.83
N ILE A 240 1.32 -3.55 -4.82
CA ILE A 240 0.99 -3.12 -3.45
C ILE A 240 1.77 -1.87 -3.03
N LEU A 241 1.04 -0.92 -2.46
CA LEU A 241 1.57 0.24 -1.75
C LEU A 241 0.83 0.39 -0.43
N GLU A 242 1.56 0.42 0.69
CA GLU A 242 0.96 0.69 2.00
C GLU A 242 1.53 1.96 2.61
N PHE A 243 0.66 2.75 3.26
CA PHE A 243 1.05 3.89 4.08
C PHE A 243 0.78 3.60 5.55
N ALA A 244 1.71 3.97 6.42
CA ALA A 244 1.48 4.07 7.86
C ALA A 244 0.91 5.46 8.19
N VAL A 245 -0.11 5.52 9.05
CA VAL A 245 -0.65 6.77 9.59
C VAL A 245 -0.56 6.78 11.12
N PRO A 246 -0.36 7.96 11.74
CA PRO A 246 -0.16 8.05 13.19
C PRO A 246 -1.39 7.61 13.99
N GLN A 247 -2.59 7.76 13.43
CA GLN A 247 -3.85 7.36 14.03
C GLN A 247 -4.92 7.20 12.94
N PRO A 248 -5.99 6.43 13.19
CA PRO A 248 -7.13 6.37 12.28
C PRO A 248 -7.76 7.75 12.05
N VAL A 249 -8.32 7.95 10.86
CA VAL A 249 -8.99 9.21 10.52
C VAL A 249 -10.29 9.40 11.28
N SER A 250 -10.72 10.66 11.39
CA SER A 250 -11.99 11.01 12.00
C SER A 250 -13.18 10.48 11.18
N GLU A 251 -14.36 10.37 11.79
CA GLU A 251 -15.60 10.03 11.07
C GLU A 251 -15.98 11.09 10.02
N GLU A 252 -15.61 12.36 10.23
CA GLU A 252 -15.82 13.44 9.27
C GLU A 252 -14.92 13.29 8.04
N ASP A 253 -13.67 12.87 8.25
CA ASP A 253 -12.68 12.72 7.18
C ASP A 253 -12.77 11.37 6.46
N SER A 254 -13.44 10.37 7.03
CA SER A 254 -13.39 8.99 6.51
C SER A 254 -14.01 8.83 5.13
N LEU A 255 -15.15 9.48 4.86
CA LEU A 255 -15.79 9.40 3.55
C LEU A 255 -15.03 10.21 2.48
N PRO A 256 -14.64 11.48 2.71
CA PRO A 256 -13.78 12.20 1.79
C PRO A 256 -12.46 11.47 1.47
N LEU A 257 -11.82 10.88 2.48
CA LEU A 257 -10.59 10.10 2.25
C LEU A 257 -10.87 8.83 1.44
N ALA A 258 -11.99 8.13 1.67
CA ALA A 258 -12.35 6.96 0.89
C ALA A 258 -12.58 7.30 -0.59
N GLU A 259 -13.20 8.46 -0.88
CA GLU A 259 -13.33 8.96 -2.26
C GLU A 259 -11.96 9.27 -2.89
N GLU A 260 -11.04 9.87 -2.12
CA GLU A 260 -9.65 10.10 -2.55
C GLU A 260 -8.93 8.77 -2.85
N HIS A 261 -9.06 7.77 -1.97
CA HIS A 261 -8.46 6.45 -2.17
C HIS A 261 -9.02 5.77 -3.43
N TYR A 262 -10.32 5.85 -3.66
CA TYR A 262 -10.95 5.31 -4.86
C TYR A 262 -10.46 6.02 -6.13
N ALA A 263 -10.33 7.34 -6.09
CA ALA A 263 -9.78 8.11 -7.21
C ALA A 263 -8.31 7.74 -7.50
N PHE A 264 -7.54 7.46 -6.46
CA PHE A 264 -6.13 7.06 -6.56
C PHE A 264 -5.96 5.63 -7.11
N CYS A 265 -6.79 4.70 -6.66
CA CYS A 265 -6.73 3.29 -7.01
C CYS A 265 -8.14 2.69 -6.93
N THR A 266 -8.77 2.45 -8.08
CA THR A 266 -10.18 2.01 -8.12
C THR A 266 -10.37 0.58 -7.60
N ASP A 267 -9.37 -0.29 -7.75
CA ASP A 267 -9.43 -1.71 -7.39
C ASP A 267 -9.67 -1.94 -5.88
N ILE A 268 -9.33 -0.97 -5.02
CA ILE A 268 -9.62 -1.04 -3.58
C ILE A 268 -11.13 -1.13 -3.29
N VAL A 269 -11.96 -0.63 -4.20
CA VAL A 269 -13.42 -0.73 -4.16
C VAL A 269 -13.88 -1.80 -5.15
N ASP A 270 -13.50 -1.68 -6.43
CA ASP A 270 -14.10 -2.48 -7.51
C ASP A 270 -13.82 -3.98 -7.37
N GLU A 271 -12.66 -4.36 -6.81
CA GLU A 271 -12.22 -5.76 -6.70
C GLU A 271 -12.09 -6.24 -5.24
N ASN A 272 -12.08 -5.31 -4.27
CA ASN A 272 -11.87 -5.61 -2.86
C ASN A 272 -13.08 -5.27 -1.97
N LEU A 273 -13.20 -4.04 -1.46
CA LEU A 273 -14.18 -3.69 -0.41
C LEU A 273 -15.60 -3.45 -0.93
N GLY A 274 -15.78 -3.39 -2.25
CA GLY A 274 -17.07 -3.29 -2.93
C GLY A 274 -17.67 -1.89 -2.98
N THR A 275 -17.53 -1.06 -1.94
CA THR A 275 -18.09 0.31 -1.93
C THR A 275 -17.19 1.33 -1.22
N ILE A 276 -17.32 2.60 -1.58
CA ILE A 276 -16.62 3.72 -0.92
C ILE A 276 -17.03 3.84 0.55
N ASN A 277 -18.31 3.62 0.91
CA ASN A 277 -18.73 3.64 2.30
C ASN A 277 -18.16 2.47 3.13
N ALA A 278 -17.97 1.29 2.54
CA ALA A 278 -17.25 0.20 3.20
C ALA A 278 -15.78 0.56 3.44
N LEU A 279 -15.13 1.18 2.45
CA LEU A 279 -13.77 1.69 2.60
C LEU A 279 -13.66 2.79 3.68
N ALA A 280 -14.60 3.73 3.74
CA ALA A 280 -14.64 4.76 4.78
C ALA A 280 -14.71 4.15 6.19
N ASP A 281 -15.55 3.11 6.37
CA ASP A 281 -15.67 2.42 7.65
C ASP A 281 -14.39 1.67 8.06
N VAL A 282 -13.66 1.10 7.09
CA VAL A 282 -12.34 0.51 7.34
C VAL A 282 -11.33 1.59 7.71
N LEU A 283 -11.22 2.67 6.93
CA LEU A 283 -10.20 3.71 7.11
C LEU A 283 -10.26 4.41 8.46
N ARG A 284 -11.45 4.69 9.00
CA ARG A 284 -11.61 5.29 10.34
C ARG A 284 -11.22 4.36 11.50
N LYS A 285 -10.84 3.11 11.19
CA LYS A 285 -10.37 2.09 12.14
C LYS A 285 -8.92 1.66 11.84
N SER A 286 -8.32 2.13 10.75
CA SER A 286 -7.02 1.68 10.26
C SER A 286 -5.88 2.62 10.64
N THR A 287 -4.72 2.05 10.96
CA THR A 287 -3.43 2.77 11.02
C THR A 287 -2.52 2.43 9.83
N VAL A 288 -2.98 1.56 8.94
CA VAL A 288 -2.33 1.24 7.67
C VAL A 288 -3.32 1.44 6.53
N TRP A 289 -2.93 2.17 5.49
CA TRP A 289 -3.71 2.33 4.27
C TRP A 289 -3.12 1.44 3.19
N LEU A 290 -3.91 0.50 2.69
CA LEU A 290 -3.51 -0.44 1.65
C LEU A 290 -4.06 -0.01 0.29
N PHE A 291 -3.19 0.00 -0.71
CA PHE A 291 -3.53 0.09 -2.11
C PHE A 291 -3.01 -1.17 -2.81
N TRP A 292 -3.89 -1.83 -3.56
CA TRP A 292 -3.59 -3.02 -4.33
C TRP A 292 -4.12 -2.86 -5.76
N THR A 293 -3.34 -3.29 -6.74
CA THR A 293 -3.72 -3.38 -8.16
C THR A 293 -3.21 -4.69 -8.75
N ASP A 294 -4.03 -5.34 -9.57
CA ASP A 294 -3.65 -6.44 -10.46
C ASP A 294 -2.77 -5.98 -11.64
#